data_AF-A0A445CZT7-F1
#
_entry.id   AF-A0A445CZT7-F1
#
_cell.length_a   1.000
_cell.length_b   1.000
_cell.length_c   1.000
_cell.angle_alpha   90.00
_cell.angle_beta   90.00
_cell.angle_gamma   90.00
#
_symmetry.space_group_name_H-M   'P 1'
#
loop_
_entity.id
_entity.type
_entity.pdbx_description
1 polymer ?
#
loop_
_entity_poly.entity_id
_entity_poly.type
_entity_poly.pdbx_seq_one_letter_code
_entity_poly.pdbx_strand_id
1 'polypeptide(L)'
;MASQSSGASRFHSPAKELLCGHGERPILRTSSTKDNPGRRFWGCVQDGCDFFRWVDPEPGGAQQEVEIARTRRKITKLKTRLREVETKLWVVAALCIADGWLRVCLLLVEVAAATALFLGWAWMLG
;
A
#
# COMPACT_ATOMS: atom_id res chain seq x y z
N MET A 1 17.18 22.35 -20.17
CA MET A 1 17.97 21.54 -19.21
C MET A 1 17.12 21.33 -17.97
N ALA A 2 16.55 20.14 -17.79
CA ALA A 2 15.64 19.83 -16.69
C ALA A 2 16.43 19.12 -15.57
N SER A 3 16.38 19.71 -14.37
CA SER A 3 17.11 19.25 -13.19
C SER A 3 16.56 17.93 -12.66
N GLN A 4 17.48 17.02 -12.37
CA GLN A 4 17.24 15.65 -11.90
C GLN A 4 16.55 15.64 -10.53
N SER A 5 15.43 14.92 -10.43
CA SER A 5 14.78 14.58 -9.16
C SER A 5 15.40 13.30 -8.59
N SER A 6 16.42 13.44 -7.73
CA SER A 6 17.03 12.32 -7.02
C SER A 6 16.28 12.05 -5.70
N GLY A 7 15.04 11.59 -5.83
CA GLY A 7 14.23 11.12 -4.71
C GLY A 7 14.45 9.63 -4.46
N ALA A 8 15.60 9.26 -3.90
CA ALA A 8 15.81 7.93 -3.33
C ALA A 8 16.58 8.09 -2.02
N SER A 9 15.84 8.24 -0.93
CA SER A 9 16.35 8.03 0.42
C SER A 9 16.81 6.57 0.51
N ARG A 10 18.05 6.31 0.11
CA ARG A 10 18.73 5.06 0.39
C ARG A 10 18.76 4.97 1.91
N PHE A 11 17.96 4.06 2.46
CA PHE A 11 18.21 3.52 3.79
C PHE A 11 19.57 2.81 3.72
N HIS A 12 20.65 3.58 3.84
CA HIS A 12 21.99 3.06 4.06
C HIS A 12 21.94 2.42 5.44
N SER A 13 21.65 1.12 5.48
CA SER A 13 21.88 0.33 6.69
C SER A 13 23.39 0.39 6.94
N PRO A 14 23.87 0.99 8.04
CA PRO A 14 25.30 1.10 8.31
C PRO A 14 26.00 -0.27 8.29
N ALA A 15 25.26 -1.32 8.63
CA ALA A 15 25.69 -2.72 8.59
C ALA A 15 26.14 -3.24 7.21
N LYS A 16 25.75 -2.60 6.10
CA LYS A 16 26.11 -3.08 4.75
C LYS A 16 27.47 -2.57 4.26
N GLU A 17 27.95 -1.45 4.80
CA GLU A 17 29.20 -0.78 4.38
C GLU A 17 30.26 -0.65 5.50
N LEU A 18 30.02 -1.22 6.69
CA LEU A 18 31.03 -1.27 7.74
C LEU A 18 32.20 -2.15 7.33
N LEU A 19 33.36 -1.53 7.08
CA LEU A 19 34.65 -2.18 6.84
C LEU A 19 35.68 -1.65 7.84
N CYS A 20 36.61 -2.51 8.26
CA CYS A 20 37.76 -2.06 9.06
C CYS A 20 38.80 -1.34 8.18
N GLY A 21 39.87 -0.81 8.79
CA GLY A 21 40.99 -0.19 8.07
C GLY A 21 41.71 -1.11 7.07
N HIS A 22 41.50 -2.43 7.20
CA HIS A 22 42.02 -3.45 6.28
C HIS A 22 41.05 -3.79 5.14
N GLY A 23 39.90 -3.13 5.06
CA GLY A 23 38.86 -3.44 4.06
C GLY A 23 38.08 -4.72 4.35
N GLU A 24 38.29 -5.35 5.50
CA GLU A 24 37.57 -6.56 5.90
C GLU A 24 36.26 -6.23 6.62
N ARG A 25 35.30 -7.14 6.52
CA ARG A 25 34.01 -7.02 7.21
C ARG A 25 34.19 -7.33 8.70
N PRO A 26 33.92 -6.37 9.61
CA PRO A 26 34.05 -6.58 11.04
C PRO A 26 32.99 -7.58 11.53
N ILE A 27 33.35 -8.33 12.57
CA ILE A 27 32.50 -9.33 13.21
C ILE A 27 31.87 -8.79 14.48
N LEU A 28 30.75 -9.40 14.86
CA LEU A 28 29.98 -9.00 16.02
C LEU A 28 30.52 -9.69 17.26
N ARG A 29 31.08 -8.91 18.18
CA ARG A 29 31.63 -9.38 19.46
C ARG A 29 30.80 -8.85 20.63
N THR A 30 30.94 -9.50 21.77
CA THR A 30 30.27 -9.11 23.02
C THR A 30 31.34 -8.64 24.00
N SER A 31 31.13 -7.48 24.60
CA SER A 31 32.04 -6.92 25.60
C SER A 31 31.89 -7.67 26.92
N SER A 32 33.03 -8.05 27.49
CA SER A 32 33.16 -8.68 28.81
C SER A 32 33.74 -7.72 29.84
N THR A 33 33.87 -6.43 29.51
CA THR A 33 34.44 -5.44 30.44
C THR A 33 33.47 -5.16 31.58
N LYS A 34 34.03 -4.83 32.76
CA LYS A 34 33.24 -4.51 33.96
C LYS A 34 32.28 -3.33 33.73
N ASP A 35 32.68 -2.39 32.88
CA ASP A 35 31.91 -1.17 32.59
C ASP A 35 30.81 -1.41 31.53
N ASN A 36 30.94 -2.42 30.67
CA ASN A 36 30.01 -2.68 29.56
C ASN A 36 29.67 -4.17 29.39
N PRO A 37 29.32 -4.91 30.47
CA PRO A 37 29.12 -6.35 30.38
C PRO A 37 27.96 -6.68 29.43
N GLY A 38 28.18 -7.60 28.49
CA GLY A 38 27.15 -8.11 27.58
C GLY A 38 26.79 -7.19 26.41
N ARG A 39 27.35 -5.97 26.32
CA ARG A 39 27.06 -5.04 25.22
C ARG A 39 27.78 -5.49 23.94
N ARG A 40 27.10 -5.45 22.79
CA ARG A 40 27.64 -5.93 21.51
C ARG A 40 28.33 -4.82 20.71
N PHE A 41 29.42 -5.13 20.05
CA PHE A 41 30.18 -4.21 19.19
C PHE A 41 30.71 -4.91 17.94
N TRP A 42 30.95 -4.14 16.88
CA TRP A 42 31.67 -4.56 15.69
C TRP A 42 33.17 -4.38 15.90
N GLY A 43 33.93 -5.46 15.75
CA GLY A 43 35.39 -5.47 15.82
C GLY A 43 36.01 -6.18 14.61
N CYS A 44 37.23 -5.83 14.24
CA CYS A 44 37.95 -6.56 13.18
C CYS A 44 38.25 -8.00 13.60
N VAL A 45 38.42 -8.89 12.62
CA VAL A 45 38.83 -10.29 12.85
C VAL A 45 40.30 -10.36 13.23
N GLN A 46 41.14 -9.51 12.64
CA GLN A 46 42.57 -9.48 12.89
C GLN A 46 42.90 -8.89 14.27
N ASP A 47 43.74 -9.60 15.03
CA ASP A 47 44.27 -9.13 16.30
C ASP A 47 45.24 -7.95 16.08
N GLY A 48 45.10 -6.89 16.88
CA GLY A 48 45.87 -5.65 16.74
C GLY A 48 45.23 -4.59 15.84
N CYS A 49 44.04 -4.84 15.27
CA CYS A 49 43.27 -3.81 14.59
C CYS A 49 42.38 -3.03 15.57
N ASP A 50 42.55 -1.71 15.63
CA ASP A 50 41.80 -0.83 16.54
C ASP A 50 40.37 -0.49 16.07
N PHE A 51 39.86 -1.20 15.04
CA PHE A 51 38.50 -0.98 14.58
C PHE A 51 37.48 -1.42 15.64
N PHE A 52 36.71 -0.46 16.15
CA PHE A 52 35.69 -0.66 17.16
C PHE A 52 34.47 0.23 16.90
N ARG A 53 33.26 -0.36 16.91
CA ARG A 53 32.00 0.40 16.88
C ARG A 53 30.90 -0.31 17.67
N TRP A 54 30.25 0.38 18.60
CA TRP A 54 29.10 -0.17 19.33
C TRP A 54 27.94 -0.53 18.40
N VAL A 55 27.24 -1.61 18.72
CA VAL A 55 25.92 -1.90 18.14
C VAL A 55 24.88 -1.18 18.99
N ASP A 56 24.77 0.12 18.76
CA ASP A 56 23.69 0.88 19.36
C ASP A 56 22.36 0.50 18.69
N PRO A 57 21.27 0.34 19.46
CA PRO A 57 19.94 0.27 18.86
C PRO A 57 19.75 1.59 18.11
N GLU A 58 19.60 1.50 16.78
CA GLU A 58 19.35 2.65 15.91
C GLU A 58 18.30 3.56 16.58
N PRO A 59 18.65 4.80 16.96
CA PRO A 59 17.71 5.71 17.62
C PRO A 59 16.50 6.03 16.71
N GLY A 60 16.63 5.75 15.40
CA GLY A 60 15.56 5.83 14.43
C GLY A 60 14.57 4.67 14.47
N GLY A 61 14.85 3.50 15.07
CA GLY A 61 13.96 2.34 14.98
C GLY A 61 12.56 2.59 15.54
N ALA A 62 12.47 3.20 16.73
CA ALA A 62 11.19 3.52 17.36
C ALA A 62 10.46 4.67 16.64
N GLN A 63 11.17 5.72 16.21
CA GLN A 63 10.56 6.82 15.45
C GLN A 63 10.08 6.36 14.07
N GLN A 64 10.88 5.55 13.38
CA GLN A 64 10.55 4.93 12.11
C GLN A 64 9.33 4.02 12.25
N GLU A 65 9.23 3.24 13.32
CA GLU A 65 8.04 2.41 13.58
C GLU A 65 6.78 3.27 13.79
N VAL A 66 6.88 4.38 14.53
CA VAL A 66 5.77 5.33 14.70
C VAL A 66 5.36 5.98 13.37
N GLU A 67 6.32 6.38 12.55
CA GLU A 67 6.05 6.95 11.23
C GLU A 67 5.44 5.93 10.26
N ILE A 68 5.93 4.69 10.28
CA ILE A 68 5.35 3.57 9.52
C ILE A 68 3.91 3.33 9.97
N ALA A 69 3.65 3.27 11.28
CA ALA A 69 2.32 3.08 11.83
C ALA A 69 1.38 4.23 11.42
N ARG A 70 1.86 5.48 11.49
CA ARG A 70 1.10 6.67 11.06
C ARG A 70 0.75 6.61 9.58
N THR A 71 1.70 6.23 8.75
CA THR A 71 1.51 6.10 7.30
C THR A 71 0.53 4.99 6.96
N ARG A 72 0.62 3.83 7.64
CA ARG A 72 -0.35 2.73 7.51
C ARG A 72 -1.77 3.16 7.90
N ARG A 73 -1.94 3.97 8.95
CA ARG A 73 -3.25 4.55 9.32
C ARG A 73 -3.82 5.46 8.23
N LYS A 74 -2.97 6.26 7.56
CA LYS A 74 -3.41 7.09 6.43
C LYS A 74 -3.85 6.23 5.23
N ILE A 75 -3.07 5.20 4.90
CA ILE A 75 -3.39 4.28 3.79
C ILE A 75 -4.73 3.56 4.05
N THR A 76 -4.93 3.03 5.25
CA THR A 76 -6.19 2.37 5.61
C THR A 76 -7.37 3.34 5.53
N LYS A 77 -7.24 4.56 6.07
CA LYS A 77 -8.27 5.60 5.96
C LYS A 77 -8.60 5.94 4.50
N LEU A 78 -7.59 6.20 3.66
CA LEU A 78 -7.79 6.49 2.23
C LEU A 78 -8.45 5.33 1.51
N LYS A 79 -8.03 4.09 1.78
CA LYS A 79 -8.60 2.87 1.20
C LYS A 79 -10.08 2.68 1.58
N THR A 80 -10.44 2.96 2.84
CA THR A 80 -11.86 2.90 3.26
C THR A 80 -12.72 3.94 2.53
N ARG A 81 -12.24 5.18 2.40
CA ARG A 81 -12.96 6.24 1.67
C ARG A 81 -13.13 5.90 0.19
N LEU A 82 -12.10 5.32 -0.43
CA LEU A 82 -12.18 4.88 -1.81
C LEU A 82 -13.24 3.81 -2.00
N ARG A 83 -13.24 2.76 -1.16
CA ARG A 83 -14.27 1.72 -1.21
C ARG A 83 -15.67 2.26 -0.95
N GLU A 84 -15.81 3.23 -0.04
CA GLU A 84 -17.09 3.86 0.23
C GLU A 84 -17.63 4.59 -1.02
N VAL A 85 -16.78 5.38 -1.70
CA VAL A 85 -17.14 6.07 -2.94
C VAL A 85 -17.43 5.07 -4.07
N GLU A 86 -16.58 4.05 -4.22
CA GLU A 86 -16.76 2.98 -5.21
C GLU A 86 -18.08 2.24 -4.99
N THR A 87 -18.40 1.89 -3.74
CA THR A 87 -19.66 1.22 -3.40
C THR A 87 -20.87 2.11 -3.69
N LYS A 88 -20.78 3.41 -3.35
CA LYS A 88 -21.83 4.39 -3.67
C LYS A 88 -22.05 4.50 -5.18
N LEU A 89 -20.97 4.55 -5.97
CA LEU A 89 -21.04 4.59 -7.42
C LEU A 89 -21.74 3.34 -7.98
N TRP A 90 -21.35 2.16 -7.50
CA TRP A 90 -21.96 0.89 -7.90
C TRP A 90 -23.45 0.81 -7.54
N VAL A 91 -23.84 1.29 -6.36
CA VAL A 91 -25.26 1.35 -5.96
C VAL A 91 -26.05 2.28 -6.88
N VAL A 92 -25.54 3.47 -7.17
CA VAL A 92 -26.20 4.42 -8.08
C VAL A 92 -26.31 3.82 -9.49
N ALA A 93 -25.24 3.20 -9.99
CA ALA A 93 -25.27 2.54 -11.30
C ALA A 93 -26.32 1.41 -11.35
N ALA A 94 -26.40 0.57 -10.31
CA ALA A 94 -27.39 -0.50 -10.23
C ALA A 94 -28.83 0.03 -10.22
N LEU A 95 -29.10 1.12 -9.48
CA LEU A 95 -30.42 1.75 -9.45
C LEU A 95 -30.80 2.32 -10.83
N CYS A 96 -29.88 3.02 -11.50
CA CYS A 96 -30.11 3.55 -12.85
C CYS A 96 -30.37 2.43 -13.87
N ILE A 97 -29.62 1.34 -13.78
CA ILE A 97 -29.81 0.17 -14.65
C ILE A 97 -31.19 -0.45 -14.38
N ALA A 98 -31.56 -0.66 -13.12
CA ALA A 98 -32.85 -1.24 -12.76
C ALA A 98 -34.04 -0.38 -13.21
N ASP A 99 -33.99 0.94 -12.98
CA ASP A 99 -35.02 1.88 -13.45
C ASP A 99 -35.10 1.91 -14.99
N GLY A 100 -33.96 1.89 -15.67
CA GLY A 100 -33.90 1.79 -17.13
C GLY A 100 -34.57 0.53 -17.66
N TRP A 101 -34.25 -0.65 -17.09
CA TRP A 101 -34.87 -1.91 -17.46
C TRP A 101 -36.38 -1.92 -17.20
N LEU A 102 -36.83 -1.37 -16.06
CA LEU A 102 -38.26 -1.29 -15.75
C LEU A 102 -39.01 -0.47 -16.81
N ARG A 103 -38.49 0.70 -17.20
CA ARG A 103 -39.08 1.54 -18.25
C ARG A 103 -39.11 0.84 -19.60
N VAL A 104 -38.04 0.13 -19.96
CA VAL A 104 -37.99 -0.66 -21.21
C VAL A 104 -39.04 -1.76 -21.18
N CYS A 105 -39.18 -2.50 -20.08
CA CYS A 105 -40.20 -3.53 -19.93
C CYS A 105 -41.62 -2.95 -20.05
N LEU A 106 -41.90 -1.82 -19.40
CA LEU A 106 -43.20 -1.15 -19.50
C LEU A 106 -43.52 -0.75 -20.94
N LEU A 107 -42.55 -0.14 -21.65
CA LEU A 107 -42.72 0.22 -23.06
C LEU A 107 -42.95 -0.99 -23.97
N LEU A 108 -42.25 -2.11 -23.71
CA LEU A 108 -42.48 -3.35 -24.46
C LEU A 108 -43.88 -3.91 -24.22
N VAL A 109 -44.40 -3.84 -22.98
CA VAL A 109 -45.76 -4.25 -22.65
C VAL A 109 -46.79 -3.37 -23.37
N GLU A 110 -46.59 -2.05 -23.36
CA GLU A 110 -47.48 -1.11 -24.07
C GLU A 110 -47.50 -1.39 -25.58
N VAL A 111 -46.34 -1.57 -26.20
CA VAL A 111 -46.22 -1.89 -27.63
C VAL A 111 -46.89 -3.23 -27.94
N ALA A 112 -46.68 -4.26 -27.12
CA ALA A 112 -47.31 -5.57 -27.30
C ALA A 112 -48.84 -5.51 -27.16
N ALA A 113 -49.34 -4.72 -26.21
CA ALA A 113 -50.77 -4.51 -26.04
C ALA A 113 -51.38 -3.77 -27.25
N ALA A 114 -50.71 -2.72 -27.72
CA ALA A 114 -51.13 -1.98 -28.91
C ALA A 114 -51.17 -2.89 -30.14
N THR A 115 -50.12 -3.68 -30.40
CA THR A 115 -50.09 -4.60 -31.54
C THR A 115 -51.18 -5.67 -31.45
N ALA A 116 -51.46 -6.21 -30.27
CA ALA A 116 -52.56 -7.15 -30.07
C ALA A 116 -53.93 -6.54 -30.38
N LEU A 117 -54.17 -5.28 -29.96
CA LEU A 117 -55.40 -4.56 -30.28
C LEU A 117 -55.53 -4.28 -31.78
N PHE A 118 -54.45 -3.84 -32.45
CA PHE A 118 -54.44 -3.61 -33.90
C PHE A 118 -54.72 -4.88 -34.69
N LEU A 119 -54.08 -5.99 -34.34
CA LEU A 119 -54.30 -7.28 -35.00
C LEU A 119 -55.73 -7.79 -34.76
N GLY A 120 -56.27 -7.61 -33.55
CA GLY A 120 -57.65 -7.96 -33.23
C GLY A 120 -58.67 -7.14 -34.03
N TRP A 121 -58.45 -5.83 -34.19
CA TRP A 121 -59.28 -4.97 -35.03
C TRP A 121 -59.18 -5.30 -36.52
N ALA A 122 -57.98 -5.58 -37.02
CA ALA A 122 -57.77 -5.97 -38.41
C ALA A 122 -58.50 -7.27 -38.77
N TRP A 123 -58.56 -8.24 -37.85
CA TRP A 123 -59.33 -9.48 -38.03
C TRP A 123 -60.84 -9.29 -38.04
N MET A 124 -61.39 -8.27 -37.37
CA MET A 124 -62.83 -8.01 -37.34
C MET A 124 -63.36 -7.29 -38.58
N LEU A 125 -62.48 -6.68 -39.38
CA LEU A 125 -62.83 -5.88 -40.56
C LEU A 125 -62.59 -6.59 -41.91
N GLY A 126 -62.05 -7.81 -41.90
CA GLY A 126 -61.86 -8.67 -43.07
C GLY A 126 -62.81 -9.86 -43.07
#